data_AF-A0A2K0UF27-F1
#
_entry.id   AF-A0A2K0UF27-F1
#
_cell.length_a   1.000
_cell.length_b   1.000
_cell.length_c   1.000
_cell.angle_alpha   90.00
_cell.angle_beta   90.00
_cell.angle_gamma   90.00
#
_symmetry.space_group_name_H-M   'P 1'
#
loop_
_entity.id
_entity.type
_entity.pdbx_description
1 polymer ?
#
loop_
_entity_poly.entity_id
_entity_poly.type
_entity_poly.pdbx_seq_one_letter_code
_entity_poly.pdbx_strand_id
1 'polypeptide(L)'
;MITVHNCLIRGINSVYLQCINVERSPASVPAFIRYANAWGHILHEHHTTEEKWFFPEIEAITGEKGIMDVNIEQHHAFEDGLKEYHAHLESAESGTGTYDGAKLKNIIDSFMPVLRQHLQDEIFTLKAFDKYKDKTDWAKWTKDTASKAIKATQTADGMGINQSFQDSFAYMNEF
;
A
#
# COMPACT_ATOMS: atom_id res chain seq x y z
N MET A 1 -8.01 4.46 -8.65
CA MET A 1 -7.33 3.19 -8.98
C MET A 1 -6.19 3.40 -9.97
N ILE A 2 -6.43 3.73 -11.25
CA ILE A 2 -5.36 3.85 -12.26
C ILE A 2 -4.17 4.75 -11.81
N THR A 3 -4.45 5.93 -11.27
CA THR A 3 -3.37 6.85 -10.84
C THR A 3 -2.58 6.29 -9.66
N VAL A 4 -3.26 5.76 -8.63
CA VAL A 4 -2.59 5.22 -7.43
C VAL A 4 -1.82 3.93 -7.75
N HIS A 5 -2.36 3.02 -8.56
CA HIS A 5 -1.64 1.81 -8.99
C HIS A 5 -0.37 2.15 -9.76
N ASN A 6 -0.45 3.15 -10.63
CA ASN A 6 0.71 3.66 -11.35
C ASN A 6 1.78 4.27 -10.42
N CYS A 7 1.38 4.92 -9.33
CA CYS A 7 2.30 5.41 -8.31
C CYS A 7 2.95 4.24 -7.54
N LEU A 8 2.16 3.23 -7.16
CA LEU A 8 2.64 2.03 -6.47
C LEU A 8 3.67 1.27 -7.30
N ILE A 9 3.38 1.03 -8.59
CA ILE A 9 4.29 0.35 -9.53
C ILE A 9 5.59 1.15 -9.70
N ARG A 10 5.52 2.47 -9.84
CA ARG A 10 6.73 3.29 -9.96
C ARG A 10 7.56 3.31 -8.68
N GLY A 11 6.90 3.38 -7.53
CA GLY A 11 7.55 3.32 -6.23
C GLY A 11 8.30 2.00 -6.03
N ILE A 12 7.63 0.86 -6.25
CA ILE A 12 8.27 -0.44 -6.05
C ILE A 12 9.39 -0.70 -7.06
N ASN A 13 9.25 -0.25 -8.31
CA ASN A 13 10.33 -0.35 -9.30
C ASN A 13 11.57 0.42 -8.84
N SER A 14 11.40 1.60 -8.24
CA SER A 14 12.50 2.38 -7.67
C SER A 14 13.16 1.63 -6.50
N VAL A 15 12.38 1.11 -5.55
CA VAL A 15 12.89 0.31 -4.42
C VAL A 15 13.64 -0.92 -4.93
N TYR A 16 13.06 -1.68 -5.87
CA TYR A 16 13.65 -2.88 -6.44
C TYR A 16 14.99 -2.60 -7.13
N LEU A 17 15.08 -1.52 -7.91
CA LEU A 17 16.31 -1.14 -8.58
C LEU A 17 17.40 -0.68 -7.60
N GLN A 18 17.02 -0.06 -6.47
CA GLN A 18 17.99 0.56 -5.57
C GLN A 18 18.34 -0.28 -4.35
N CYS A 19 17.57 -1.32 -4.02
CA CYS A 19 17.76 -2.10 -2.80
C CYS A 19 19.19 -2.65 -2.62
N ILE A 20 19.83 -3.14 -3.68
CA ILE A 20 21.24 -3.58 -3.61
C ILE A 20 22.20 -2.40 -3.85
N ASN A 21 21.84 -1.49 -4.75
CA ASN A 21 22.74 -0.41 -5.17
C ASN A 21 23.03 0.59 -4.04
N VAL A 22 22.07 0.81 -3.13
CA VAL A 22 22.23 1.73 -2.00
C VAL A 22 23.34 1.30 -1.04
N GLU A 23 23.66 0.00 -0.97
CA GLU A 23 24.72 -0.53 -0.11
C GLU A 23 26.12 -0.01 -0.50
N ARG A 24 26.29 0.47 -1.75
CA ARG A 24 27.52 1.15 -2.20
C ARG A 24 27.73 2.50 -1.54
N SER A 25 26.70 3.06 -0.91
CA SER A 25 26.73 4.29 -0.13
C SER A 25 26.08 4.03 1.24
N PRO A 26 26.81 3.46 2.22
CA PRO A 26 26.25 3.12 3.52
C PRO A 26 25.56 4.28 4.24
N ALA A 27 26.03 5.52 4.03
CA ALA A 27 25.41 6.72 4.58
C ALA A 27 23.99 7.00 4.02
N SER A 28 23.65 6.44 2.86
CA SER A 28 22.34 6.59 2.22
C SER A 28 21.33 5.53 2.65
N VAL A 29 21.78 4.42 3.25
CA VAL A 29 20.93 3.29 3.65
C VAL A 29 19.79 3.71 4.59
N PRO A 30 20.00 4.53 5.64
CA PRO A 30 18.91 4.93 6.54
C PRO A 30 17.80 5.71 5.82
N ALA A 31 18.17 6.60 4.89
CA ALA A 31 17.19 7.35 4.10
C ALA A 31 16.44 6.45 3.11
N PHE A 32 17.14 5.49 2.52
CA PHE A 32 16.53 4.49 1.64
C PHE A 32 15.52 3.60 2.38
N ILE A 33 15.85 3.13 3.59
CA ILE A 33 14.95 2.31 4.41
C ILE A 33 13.64 3.06 4.67
N ARG A 34 13.72 4.32 5.11
CA ARG A 34 12.51 5.17 5.31
C ARG A 34 11.69 5.34 4.05
N TYR A 35 12.35 5.58 2.91
CA TYR A 35 11.69 5.68 1.62
C TYR A 35 10.97 4.37 1.23
N ALA A 36 11.64 3.23 1.41
CA ALA A 36 11.09 1.91 1.14
C ALA A 36 9.92 1.57 2.08
N ASN A 37 10.03 1.90 3.38
CA ASN A 37 8.95 1.75 4.36
C ASN A 37 7.72 2.58 3.99
N ALA A 38 7.93 3.83 3.56
CA ALA A 38 6.84 4.69 3.10
C ALA A 38 6.06 4.06 1.93
N TRP A 39 6.73 3.40 0.98
CA TRP A 39 6.04 2.67 -0.09
C TRP A 39 5.17 1.53 0.47
N GLY A 40 5.71 0.72 1.39
CA GLY A 40 4.98 -0.40 1.98
C GLY A 40 3.75 0.06 2.77
N HIS A 41 3.85 1.19 3.48
CA HIS A 41 2.72 1.80 4.18
C HIS A 41 1.65 2.29 3.20
N ILE A 42 2.04 2.95 2.11
CA ILE A 42 1.08 3.43 1.10
C ILE A 42 0.31 2.25 0.49
N LEU A 43 0.98 1.12 0.21
CA LEU A 43 0.30 -0.08 -0.30
C LEU A 43 -0.69 -0.64 0.73
N HIS A 44 -0.27 -0.79 1.98
CA HIS A 44 -1.14 -1.30 3.06
C HIS A 44 -2.39 -0.43 3.28
N GLU A 45 -2.21 0.89 3.35
CA GLU A 45 -3.31 1.83 3.52
C GLU A 45 -4.27 1.84 2.32
N HIS A 46 -3.74 1.66 1.11
CA HIS A 46 -4.53 1.59 -0.11
C HIS A 46 -5.51 0.40 -0.09
N HIS A 47 -5.01 -0.82 0.10
CA HIS A 47 -5.87 -2.01 0.10
C HIS A 47 -6.81 -2.05 1.31
N THR A 48 -6.35 -1.57 2.47
CA THR A 48 -7.17 -1.51 3.69
C THR A 48 -8.30 -0.49 3.52
N THR A 49 -8.02 0.64 2.87
CA THR A 49 -9.04 1.65 2.55
C THR A 49 -10.10 1.07 1.61
N GLU A 50 -9.69 0.28 0.62
CA GLU A 50 -10.59 -0.35 -0.34
C GLU A 50 -11.56 -1.31 0.35
N GLU A 51 -11.04 -2.25 1.14
CA GLU A 51 -11.85 -3.23 1.86
C GLU A 51 -12.78 -2.59 2.91
N LYS A 52 -12.30 -1.54 3.59
CA LYS A 52 -13.06 -0.88 4.65
C LYS A 52 -14.14 0.05 4.14
N TRP A 53 -13.90 0.76 3.03
CA TRP A 53 -14.74 1.88 2.61
C TRP A 53 -15.32 1.74 1.20
N PHE A 54 -14.57 1.17 0.26
CA PHE A 54 -15.00 1.14 -1.14
C PHE A 54 -15.80 -0.12 -1.47
N PHE A 55 -15.26 -1.31 -1.18
CA PHE A 55 -15.89 -2.57 -1.54
C PHE A 55 -17.28 -2.76 -0.92
N PRO A 56 -17.52 -2.44 0.37
CA PRO A 56 -18.85 -2.53 0.96
C PRO A 56 -19.86 -1.56 0.33
N GLU A 57 -19.43 -0.34 -0.03
CA GLU A 57 -20.31 0.62 -0.71
C GLU A 57 -20.62 0.17 -2.16
N ILE A 58 -19.67 -0.46 -2.86
CA ILE A 58 -19.92 -1.08 -4.17
C ILE A 58 -20.98 -2.17 -4.06
N GLU A 59 -20.89 -3.08 -3.09
CA GLU A 59 -21.91 -4.11 -2.88
C GLU A 59 -23.29 -3.49 -2.59
N ALA A 60 -23.35 -2.45 -1.76
CA ALA A 60 -24.60 -1.77 -1.44
C ALA A 60 -25.25 -1.09 -2.66
N ILE A 61 -24.44 -0.45 -3.52
CA ILE A 61 -24.92 0.20 -4.75
C ILE A 61 -25.36 -0.83 -5.78
N THR A 62 -24.56 -1.87 -5.99
CA THR A 62 -24.83 -2.89 -7.01
C THR A 62 -25.92 -3.87 -6.58
N GLY A 63 -26.09 -4.09 -5.28
CA GLY A 63 -26.96 -5.12 -4.72
C GLY A 63 -26.43 -6.54 -4.87
N GLU A 64 -25.18 -6.70 -5.30
CA GLU A 64 -24.53 -8.00 -5.50
C GLU A 64 -23.50 -8.23 -4.41
N LYS A 65 -23.82 -9.13 -3.48
CA LYS A 65 -22.92 -9.54 -2.41
C LYS A 65 -21.74 -10.35 -2.98
N GLY A 66 -20.53 -10.09 -2.50
CA GLY A 66 -19.31 -10.78 -2.90
C GLY A 66 -18.78 -10.33 -4.26
N ILE A 67 -19.30 -9.25 -4.84
CA ILE A 67 -18.88 -8.78 -6.17
C ILE A 67 -17.40 -8.35 -6.22
N MET A 68 -16.80 -8.10 -5.05
CA MET A 68 -15.38 -7.74 -4.89
C MET A 68 -14.54 -8.85 -4.22
N ASP A 69 -15.09 -10.04 -3.94
CA ASP A 69 -14.40 -11.10 -3.18
C ASP A 69 -13.08 -11.52 -3.85
N VAL A 70 -13.05 -11.60 -5.18
CA VAL A 70 -11.82 -11.93 -5.93
C VAL A 70 -10.71 -10.91 -5.66
N ASN A 71 -11.04 -9.63 -5.54
CA ASN A 71 -10.07 -8.58 -5.26
C ASN A 71 -9.55 -8.67 -3.81
N ILE A 72 -10.42 -9.01 -2.86
CA ILE A 72 -10.06 -9.26 -1.45
C ILE A 72 -9.13 -10.48 -1.33
N GLU A 73 -9.46 -11.59 -2.01
CA GLU A 73 -8.61 -12.79 -2.04
C GLU A 73 -7.22 -12.48 -2.61
N GLN A 74 -7.16 -11.62 -3.63
CA GLN A 74 -5.90 -11.16 -4.20
C GLN A 74 -5.09 -10.27 -3.24
N HIS A 75 -5.72 -9.43 -2.41
CA HIS A 75 -5.04 -8.70 -1.33
C HIS A 75 -4.38 -9.68 -0.36
N HIS A 76 -5.16 -10.62 0.17
CA HIS A 76 -4.66 -11.63 1.10
C HIS A 76 -3.51 -12.46 0.52
N ALA A 77 -3.52 -12.71 -0.80
CA ALA A 77 -2.49 -13.51 -1.45
C ALA A 77 -1.11 -12.84 -1.51
N PHE A 78 -1.00 -11.50 -1.46
CA PHE A 78 0.29 -10.81 -1.38
C PHE A 78 0.64 -10.31 0.03
N GLU A 79 -0.33 -10.27 0.94
CA GLU A 79 -0.23 -9.67 2.27
C GLU A 79 0.95 -10.22 3.09
N ASP A 80 1.19 -11.54 3.06
CA ASP A 80 2.29 -12.13 3.85
C ASP A 80 3.67 -11.70 3.34
N GLY A 81 3.85 -11.55 2.02
CA GLY A 81 5.09 -11.00 1.47
C GLY A 81 5.27 -9.50 1.78
N LEU A 82 4.17 -8.75 1.89
CA LEU A 82 4.22 -7.36 2.35
C LEU A 82 4.58 -7.26 3.84
N LYS A 83 4.12 -8.19 4.68
CA LYS A 83 4.55 -8.27 6.09
C LYS A 83 6.04 -8.57 6.21
N GLU A 84 6.56 -9.50 5.41
CA GLU A 84 8.00 -9.79 5.37
C GLU A 84 8.83 -8.57 4.92
N TYR A 85 8.30 -7.80 3.95
CA TYR A 85 8.91 -6.56 3.47
C TYR A 85 9.06 -5.54 4.60
N HIS A 86 7.97 -5.27 5.33
CA HIS A 86 7.98 -4.37 6.49
C HIS A 86 8.90 -4.87 7.60
N ALA A 87 8.79 -6.14 7.97
CA ALA A 87 9.59 -6.71 9.05
C ALA A 87 11.10 -6.61 8.78
N HIS A 88 11.53 -6.80 7.53
CA HIS A 88 12.94 -6.64 7.17
C HIS A 88 13.43 -5.19 7.33
N LEU A 89 12.66 -4.24 6.82
CA LEU A 89 13.01 -2.82 6.84
C LEU A 89 12.93 -2.22 8.25
N GLU A 90 11.89 -2.54 9.03
CA GLU A 90 11.76 -2.13 10.44
C GLU A 90 12.88 -2.70 11.32
N SER A 91 13.26 -3.95 11.09
CA SER A 91 14.39 -4.56 11.82
C SER A 91 15.70 -3.82 11.53
N ALA A 92 15.93 -3.45 10.27
CA ALA A 92 17.10 -2.66 9.88
C ALA A 92 17.03 -1.21 10.41
N GLU A 93 15.86 -0.59 10.41
CA GLU A 93 15.66 0.78 10.91
C GLU A 93 15.85 0.89 12.43
N SER A 94 15.35 -0.10 13.18
CA SER A 94 15.47 -0.17 14.65
C SER A 94 16.86 -0.63 15.13
N GLY A 95 17.74 -1.07 14.23
CA GLY A 95 19.04 -1.63 14.57
C GLY A 95 19.00 -3.03 15.18
N THR A 96 17.82 -3.68 15.22
CA THR A 96 17.68 -5.08 15.67
C THR A 96 18.19 -6.08 14.63
N GLY A 97 18.33 -5.64 13.38
CA GLY A 97 18.91 -6.37 12.26
C GLY A 97 19.78 -5.46 11.39
N THR A 98 20.43 -6.07 10.40
CA THR A 98 21.20 -5.33 9.38
C THR A 98 20.41 -5.29 8.07
N TYR A 99 20.47 -4.14 7.39
CA TYR A 99 19.93 -4.01 6.04
C TYR A 99 20.63 -4.99 5.09
N ASP A 100 19.85 -5.69 4.27
CA ASP A 100 20.35 -6.63 3.26
C ASP A 100 19.55 -6.41 1.97
N GLY A 101 20.17 -5.76 1.00
CA GLY A 101 19.55 -5.43 -0.27
C GLY A 101 19.12 -6.67 -1.07
N ALA A 102 19.89 -7.76 -1.00
CA ALA A 102 19.57 -9.01 -1.69
C ALA A 102 18.36 -9.70 -1.05
N LYS A 103 18.27 -9.68 0.29
CA LYS A 103 17.09 -10.16 1.01
C LYS A 103 15.86 -9.34 0.65
N LEU A 104 15.92 -8.00 0.69
CA LEU A 104 14.80 -7.15 0.31
C LEU A 104 14.33 -7.45 -1.12
N LYS A 105 15.28 -7.62 -2.06
CA LYS A 105 14.96 -7.97 -3.45
C LYS A 105 14.19 -9.29 -3.55
N ASN A 106 14.65 -10.33 -2.85
CA ASN A 106 14.00 -11.64 -2.85
C ASN A 106 12.59 -11.60 -2.23
N ILE A 107 12.40 -10.79 -1.18
CA ILE A 107 11.07 -10.56 -0.60
C ILE A 107 10.16 -9.89 -1.65
N ILE A 108 10.63 -8.87 -2.37
CA ILE A 108 9.82 -8.25 -3.44
C ILE A 108 9.49 -9.28 -4.54
N ASP A 109 10.46 -10.10 -4.95
CA ASP A 109 10.24 -11.15 -5.95
C ASP A 109 9.16 -12.17 -5.52
N SER A 110 8.92 -12.37 -4.22
CA SER A 110 7.95 -13.35 -3.71
C SER A 110 6.49 -12.92 -3.87
N PHE A 111 6.18 -11.62 -3.71
CA PHE A 111 4.80 -11.13 -3.76
C PHE A 111 4.47 -10.26 -4.98
N MET A 112 5.47 -9.68 -5.65
CA MET A 112 5.24 -8.75 -6.76
C MET A 112 4.46 -9.36 -7.94
N PRO A 113 4.62 -10.65 -8.32
CA PRO A 113 3.78 -11.24 -9.37
C PRO A 113 2.29 -11.20 -9.04
N VAL A 114 1.92 -11.50 -7.79
CA VAL A 114 0.54 -11.49 -7.29
C VAL A 114 0.02 -10.05 -7.20
N LEU A 115 0.80 -9.15 -6.58
CA LEU A 115 0.43 -7.74 -6.49
C LEU A 115 0.23 -7.11 -7.87
N ARG A 116 1.12 -7.37 -8.84
CA ARG A 116 0.98 -6.86 -10.20
C ARG A 116 -0.31 -7.34 -10.86
N GLN A 117 -0.64 -8.63 -10.68
CA GLN A 117 -1.86 -9.22 -11.22
C GLN A 117 -3.09 -8.53 -10.62
N HIS A 118 -3.12 -8.38 -9.29
CA HIS A 118 -4.17 -7.67 -8.57
C HIS A 118 -4.39 -6.24 -9.10
N LEU A 119 -3.32 -5.43 -9.16
CA LEU A 119 -3.38 -4.04 -9.61
C LEU A 119 -3.90 -3.90 -11.06
N GLN A 120 -3.79 -4.96 -11.87
CA GLN A 120 -4.34 -5.02 -13.22
C GLN A 120 -5.80 -5.49 -13.22
N ASP A 121 -6.10 -6.59 -12.53
CA ASP A 121 -7.42 -7.21 -12.51
C ASP A 121 -8.49 -6.29 -11.92
N GLU A 122 -8.16 -5.58 -10.84
CA GLU A 122 -9.09 -4.64 -10.22
C GLU A 122 -9.59 -3.58 -11.21
N ILE A 123 -8.73 -3.09 -12.11
CA ILE A 123 -9.13 -2.13 -13.15
C ILE A 123 -10.20 -2.74 -14.07
N PHE A 124 -10.07 -4.01 -14.42
CA PHE A 124 -11.05 -4.70 -15.26
C PHE A 124 -12.33 -5.02 -14.52
N THR A 125 -12.25 -5.45 -13.25
CA THR A 125 -13.42 -5.65 -12.37
C THR A 125 -14.22 -4.35 -12.27
N LEU A 126 -13.59 -3.25 -11.89
CA LEU A 126 -14.26 -1.95 -11.73
C LEU A 126 -14.81 -1.43 -13.06
N LYS A 127 -14.10 -1.64 -14.17
CA LYS A 127 -14.61 -1.29 -15.51
C LYS A 127 -15.88 -2.06 -15.86
N ALA A 128 -16.01 -3.33 -15.44
CA ALA A 128 -17.19 -4.13 -15.70
C ALA A 128 -18.46 -3.57 -15.02
N PHE A 129 -18.32 -2.69 -14.02
CA PHE A 129 -19.45 -2.02 -13.36
C PHE A 129 -20.10 -0.89 -14.18
N ASP A 130 -19.67 -0.64 -15.42
CA ASP A 130 -20.42 0.20 -16.36
C ASP A 130 -21.87 -0.30 -16.55
N LYS A 131 -22.11 -1.61 -16.38
CA LYS A 131 -23.47 -2.19 -16.36
C LYS A 131 -24.38 -1.62 -15.25
N TYR A 132 -23.81 -0.95 -14.24
CA TYR A 132 -24.51 -0.31 -13.13
C TYR A 132 -24.53 1.21 -13.19
N LYS A 133 -24.17 1.82 -14.33
CA LYS A 133 -24.15 3.29 -14.48
C LYS A 133 -25.49 3.98 -14.20
N ASP A 134 -26.60 3.26 -14.30
CA ASP A 134 -27.93 3.79 -13.97
C ASP A 134 -28.18 3.83 -12.45
N LYS A 135 -27.36 3.14 -11.64
CA LYS A 135 -27.48 3.09 -10.18
C LYS A 135 -26.66 4.18 -9.49
N THR A 136 -25.56 4.61 -10.11
CA THR A 136 -24.68 5.63 -9.52
C THR A 136 -23.84 6.33 -10.59
N ASP A 137 -23.49 7.58 -10.32
CA ASP A 137 -22.37 8.24 -10.99
C ASP A 137 -21.07 7.77 -10.30
N TRP A 138 -20.44 6.76 -10.90
CA TRP A 138 -19.21 6.15 -10.38
C TRP A 138 -18.07 7.16 -10.17
N ALA A 139 -17.96 8.17 -11.02
CA ALA A 139 -16.89 9.16 -10.91
C ALA A 139 -17.12 10.09 -9.71
N LYS A 140 -18.37 10.57 -9.55
CA LYS A 140 -18.76 11.35 -8.38
C LYS A 140 -18.65 10.54 -7.09
N TRP A 141 -19.20 9.32 -7.07
CA TRP A 141 -19.16 8.43 -5.92
C TRP A 141 -17.71 8.16 -5.48
N THR A 142 -16.81 7.81 -6.41
CA THR A 142 -15.39 7.56 -6.09
C THR A 142 -14.75 8.76 -5.39
N LYS A 143 -15.02 9.98 -5.87
CA LYS A 143 -14.49 11.22 -5.27
C LYS A 143 -15.06 11.47 -3.87
N ASP A 144 -16.36 11.28 -3.71
CA ASP A 144 -17.06 11.50 -2.44
C ASP A 144 -16.58 10.49 -1.39
N THR A 145 -16.48 9.20 -1.76
CA THR A 145 -16.02 8.12 -0.87
C THR A 145 -14.55 8.25 -0.52
N ALA A 146 -13.68 8.63 -1.46
CA ALA A 146 -12.28 8.97 -1.15
C ALA A 146 -12.19 10.13 -0.14
N SER A 147 -13.03 11.16 -0.31
CA SER A 147 -13.05 12.30 0.62
C SER A 147 -13.53 11.91 2.02
N LYS A 148 -14.49 10.99 2.13
CA LYS A 148 -14.93 10.44 3.42
C LYS A 148 -13.82 9.63 4.08
N ALA A 149 -13.17 8.73 3.33
CA ALA A 149 -12.08 7.90 3.83
C ALA A 149 -10.93 8.78 4.36
N ILE A 150 -10.51 9.79 3.59
CA ILE A 150 -9.47 10.75 4.00
C ILE A 150 -9.86 11.48 5.28
N LYS A 151 -11.10 11.97 5.39
CA LYS A 151 -11.55 12.65 6.62
C LYS A 151 -11.53 11.72 7.82
N ALA A 152 -12.00 10.48 7.65
CA ALA A 152 -12.05 9.50 8.72
C ALA A 152 -10.63 9.11 9.21
N THR A 153 -9.66 8.98 8.29
CA THR A 153 -8.28 8.67 8.65
C THR A 153 -7.53 9.88 9.21
N GLN A 154 -7.80 11.09 8.73
CA GLN A 154 -7.25 12.33 9.29
C GLN A 154 -7.75 12.65 10.71
N THR A 155 -8.97 12.25 11.07
CA THR A 155 -9.51 12.48 12.43
C THR A 155 -9.12 11.38 13.42
N ALA A 156 -8.72 10.21 12.94
CA ALA A 156 -8.33 9.10 13.79
C ALA A 156 -6.91 9.28 14.35
N ASP A 157 -5.96 9.79 13.54
CA ASP A 157 -4.56 10.03 13.97
C ASP A 157 -3.86 11.20 13.22
N GLY A 158 -4.59 12.19 12.69
CA GLY A 158 -3.98 13.20 11.82
C GLY A 158 -3.34 12.56 10.57
N MET A 159 -2.56 13.29 9.79
CA MET A 159 -1.54 12.65 8.95
C MET A 159 -0.37 12.17 9.85
N GLY A 160 -0.68 11.43 10.90
CA GLY A 160 0.27 10.82 11.82
C GLY A 160 0.47 9.38 11.41
N ILE A 161 1.72 9.04 11.11
CA ILE A 161 2.17 7.65 11.19
C ILE A 161 1.77 7.18 12.61
N ASN A 162 1.02 6.09 12.70
CA ASN A 162 0.36 5.53 13.89
C ASN A 162 1.17 5.70 15.19
N GLN A 163 0.51 5.90 16.34
CA GLN A 163 1.11 6.31 17.62
C GLN A 163 2.22 5.39 18.18
N SER A 164 2.36 4.14 17.70
CA SER A 164 3.55 3.31 18.00
C SER A 164 4.84 3.77 17.31
N PHE A 165 4.74 4.73 16.38
CA PHE A 165 5.81 5.27 15.52
C PHE A 165 6.30 6.66 15.94
N GLN A 166 5.65 7.35 16.89
CA GLN A 166 6.15 8.64 17.40
C GLN A 166 7.42 8.50 18.24
N ASP A 167 7.59 7.37 18.93
CA ASP A 167 8.73 7.13 19.81
C ASP A 167 10.05 7.04 19.02
N SER A 168 10.01 6.64 17.75
CA SER A 168 11.16 6.60 16.83
C SER A 168 11.60 7.99 16.34
N PHE A 169 10.71 8.98 16.36
CA PHE A 169 11.00 10.36 15.91
C PHE A 169 11.36 11.32 17.04
N ALA A 170 11.08 10.97 18.30
CA ALA A 170 11.44 11.80 19.46
C ALA A 170 12.98 11.94 19.65
N TYR A 171 13.78 11.04 19.06
CA TYR A 171 15.25 11.05 19.16
C TYR A 171 15.96 11.98 18.16
N MET A 172 15.26 12.68 17.27
CA MET A 172 15.88 13.53 16.23
C MET A 172 15.81 15.05 16.50
N ASN A 173 15.41 15.48 17.70
CA ASN A 173 15.37 16.92 18.07
C ASN A 173 16.52 17.37 19.00
N GLU A 174 17.61 16.60 19.12
CA GLU A 174 18.78 16.97 19.95
C GLU A 174 20.12 17.03 19.19
N PHE A 175 20.11 17.40 17.91
CA PHE A 175 21.31 17.92 17.22
C PHE A 175 20.97 19.02 16.21
#